data_AF-A0A0B2P324-F1
#
_entry.id   AF-A0A0B2P324-F1
#
_cell.length_a   1.000
_cell.length_b   1.000
_cell.length_c   1.000
_cell.angle_alpha   90.00
_cell.angle_beta   90.00
_cell.angle_gamma   90.00
#
_symmetry.space_group_name_H-M   'P 1'
#
loop_
_entity.id
_entity.type
_entity.pdbx_description
1 polymer ?
#
loop_
_entity_poly.entity_id
_entity_poly.type
_entity_poly.pdbx_seq_one_letter_code
_entity_poly.pdbx_strand_id
1 'polypeptide(L)' 'DFRPISLVGCLYKILAKVLANRLKRMLEGVIDERQSTFLGGRQLLHSAVVTNEVVDDAKRRRRDCLMFDVDFEK' A
#
# COMPACT_ATOMS: atom_id res chain seq x y z
N ASP A 1 -2.72 11.64 -20.42
CA ASP A 1 -3.09 12.74 -19.49
C ASP A 1 -1.93 13.14 -18.60
N PHE A 2 -1.74 14.43 -18.38
CA PHE A 2 -0.72 14.95 -17.47
C PHE A 2 -1.18 14.79 -16.01
N ARG A 3 -0.28 14.39 -15.11
CA ARG A 3 -0.51 14.40 -13.66
C ARG A 3 0.18 15.61 -13.04
N PRO A 4 -0.51 16.75 -12.84
CA PRO A 4 0.12 17.93 -12.26
C PRO A 4 0.55 17.67 -10.81
N ILE A 5 1.75 18.15 -10.46
CA ILE A 5 2.28 18.10 -9.10
C ILE A 5 2.10 19.48 -8.48
N SER A 6 1.42 19.54 -7.33
CA SER A 6 1.26 20.79 -6.59
C SER A 6 2.54 21.11 -5.82
N LEU A 7 3.19 22.23 -6.17
CA LEU A 7 4.36 22.72 -5.47
C LEU A 7 3.92 23.63 -4.30
N VAL A 8 3.72 23.04 -3.12
CA VAL A 8 3.32 23.78 -1.91
C VAL A 8 4.55 24.30 -1.15
N GLY A 9 4.39 25.40 -0.42
CA GLY A 9 5.45 26.03 0.37
C GLY A 9 6.09 25.12 1.43
N CYS A 10 7.33 25.43 1.82
CA CYS A 10 8.13 24.63 2.75
C CYS A 10 7.45 24.47 4.13
N LEU A 11 6.86 25.54 4.66
CA LEU A 11 6.16 25.51 5.95
C LEU A 11 5.01 24.50 5.94
N TYR A 12 4.22 24.47 4.87
CA TYR A 12 3.13 23.51 4.72
C TYR A 12 3.65 22.06 4.73
N LYS A 13 4.74 21.79 4.00
CA LYS A 13 5.35 20.45 3.97
C LYS A 13 5.84 20.01 5.35
N ILE A 14 6.41 20.92 6.14
CA ILE A 14 6.85 20.65 7.52
C ILE A 14 5.65 20.28 8.40
N LEU A 15 4.59 21.09 8.38
CA LEU A 15 3.37 20.84 9.16
C LEU A 15 2.72 19.51 8.76
N ALA A 16 2.59 19.24 7.45
CA ALA A 16 2.07 17.98 6.94
C ALA A 16 2.89 16.78 7.41
N LYS A 17 4.23 16.89 7.43
CA LYS A 17 5.12 15.82 7.91
C LYS A 17 4.94 15.56 9.41
N VAL A 18 4.81 16.60 10.22
CA VAL A 18 4.56 16.47 11.67
C VAL A 18 3.23 15.74 11.91
N LEU A 19 2.18 16.10 11.20
CA LEU A 19 0.87 15.45 11.29
C LEU A 19 0.95 13.98 10.85
N ALA A 20 1.58 13.69 9.72
CA ALA A 20 1.76 12.31 9.23
C ALA A 20 2.51 11.43 10.25
N ASN A 21 3.56 11.95 10.88
CA ASN A 21 4.31 11.22 11.91
C ASN A 21 3.47 10.95 13.17
N ARG A 22 2.55 11.86 13.55
CA ARG A 22 1.62 11.65 14.67
C ARG A 22 0.59 10.58 14.34
N LEU A 23 -0.01 10.65 13.15
CA LEU A 23 -1.02 9.68 12.69
C LEU A 23 -0.44 8.28 12.54
N LYS A 24 0.82 8.16 12.09
CA LYS A 24 1.51 6.88 11.93
C LYS A 24 1.39 5.99 13.18
N ARG A 25 1.49 6.58 14.38
CA ARG A 25 1.41 5.85 15.66
C ARG A 25 0.05 5.20 15.93
N MET A 26 -1.02 5.75 15.35
CA MET A 26 -2.38 5.21 15.50
C MET A 26 -2.74 4.25 14.38
N LEU A 27 -2.21 4.50 13.17
CA LEU A 27 -2.45 3.67 11.98
C LEU A 27 -1.96 2.22 12.16
N GLU A 28 -0.94 1.99 12.99
CA GLU A 28 -0.46 0.64 13.32
C GLU A 28 -1.54 -0.27 13.92
N GLY A 29 -2.52 0.28 14.65
CA GLY A 29 -3.64 -0.48 15.22
C GLY A 29 -4.91 -0.50 14.36
N VAL A 30 -4.95 0.27 13.27
CA VAL A 30 -6.13 0.42 12.39
C VAL A 30 -5.94 -0.34 11.07
N ILE A 31 -4.70 -0.45 10.61
CA ILE A 31 -4.38 -1.04 9.31
C ILE A 31 -4.09 -2.53 9.44
N ASP A 32 -4.74 -3.32 8.59
CA ASP A 32 -4.51 -4.75 8.44
C ASP A 32 -3.07 -5.08 8.02
N GLU A 33 -2.55 -6.23 8.42
CA GLU A 33 -1.19 -6.68 8.10
C GLU A 33 -0.94 -6.84 6.59
N ARG A 34 -2.00 -7.08 5.80
CA ARG A 34 -1.91 -7.29 4.34
C ARG A 34 -1.62 -6.01 3.56
N GLN A 35 -1.82 -4.82 4.16
CA GLN A 35 -1.50 -3.55 3.51
C GLN A 35 0.01 -3.28 3.57
N SER A 36 0.71 -3.42 2.45
CA SER A 36 2.19 -3.38 2.39
C SER A 36 2.80 -2.05 1.98
N THR A 37 2.01 -1.11 1.47
CA THR A 37 2.49 0.14 0.88
C THR A 37 2.34 1.32 1.83
N PHE A 38 3.21 2.34 1.66
CA PHE A 38 3.18 3.62 2.39
C PHE A 38 3.35 3.56 3.92
N LEU A 39 3.72 2.41 4.47
CA LEU A 39 3.99 2.20 5.89
C LEU A 39 5.47 1.90 6.13
N GLY A 40 6.06 2.54 7.14
CA GLY A 40 7.45 2.30 7.49
C GLY A 40 7.66 0.88 8.01
N GLY A 41 8.65 0.17 7.47
CA GLY A 41 8.93 -1.22 7.84
C GLY A 41 8.14 -2.27 7.04
N ARG A 42 7.19 -1.86 6.19
CA ARG A 42 6.51 -2.75 5.24
C ARG A 42 7.05 -2.52 3.83
N GLN A 43 7.25 -3.61 3.08
CA GLN A 43 7.86 -3.57 1.76
C GLN A 43 6.87 -4.07 0.71
N LEU A 44 6.75 -3.33 -0.40
CA LEU A 44 5.90 -3.70 -1.54
C LEU A 44 6.22 -5.12 -2.07
N LEU A 45 7.49 -5.50 -2.05
CA LEU A 45 7.94 -6.84 -2.48
C LEU A 45 7.30 -7.97 -1.66
N HIS A 46 7.01 -7.74 -0.38
CA HIS A 46 6.33 -8.76 0.45
C HIS A 46 4.97 -9.13 -0.13
N SER A 47 4.19 -8.14 -0.61
CA SER A 47 2.91 -8.42 -1.26
C SER A 47 3.08 -9.18 -2.58
N ALA A 48 4.12 -8.88 -3.36
CA ALA A 48 4.38 -9.61 -4.60
C ALA A 48 4.69 -11.09 -4.34
N VAL A 49 5.48 -11.38 -3.30
CA VAL A 49 5.80 -12.76 -2.89
C VAL A 49 4.55 -13.50 -2.42
N VAL A 50 3.76 -12.90 -1.53
CA VAL A 50 2.51 -13.49 -1.02
C VAL A 50 1.54 -13.81 -2.17
N THR A 51 1.36 -12.90 -3.12
CA THR A 51 0.50 -13.16 -4.29
C THR A 51 1.01 -14.31 -5.13
N ASN A 52 2.33 -14.39 -5.37
CA ASN A 52 2.91 -15.50 -6.13
C ASN A 52 2.72 -16.85 -5.43
N GLU A 53 2.92 -16.90 -4.11
CA GLU A 53 2.70 -18.11 -3.31
C GLU A 53 1.24 -18.60 -3.36
N VAL A 54 0.28 -17.67 -3.29
CA VAL A 54 -1.15 -17.99 -3.38
C VAL A 54 -1.50 -18.56 -4.76
N VAL A 55 -0.97 -17.97 -5.84
CA VAL A 55 -1.17 -18.48 -7.20
C VAL A 55 -0.52 -19.87 -7.38
N ASP A 56 0.69 -20.06 -6.88
CA ASP A 56 1.39 -21.34 -6.97
C ASP A 56 0.72 -22.44 -6.12
N ASP A 57 0.14 -22.11 -4.97
CA ASP A 57 -0.67 -23.03 -4.17
C ASP A 57 -1.96 -23.44 -4.91
N ALA A 58 -2.67 -22.48 -5.52
CA ALA A 58 -3.88 -22.77 -6.31
C ALA A 58 -3.57 -23.70 -7.50
N LYS A 59 -2.46 -23.46 -8.20
CA LYS A 59 -1.98 -24.33 -9.29
C LYS A 59 -1.66 -25.74 -8.79
N ARG A 60 -0.92 -25.86 -7.67
CA ARG A 60 -0.57 -27.17 -7.08
C ARG A 60 -1.80 -27.98 -6.67
N ARG A 61 -2.83 -27.30 -6.15
CA ARG A 61 -4.09 -27.93 -5.72
C ARG A 61 -5.10 -28.14 -6.85
N ARG A 62 -4.77 -27.77 -8.09
CA ARG A 62 -5.67 -27.78 -9.26
C ARG A 62 -7.01 -27.10 -8.96
N ARG A 63 -6.96 -25.95 -8.29
CA ARG A 63 -8.14 -25.12 -8.02
C ARG A 63 -8.22 -24.00 -9.04
N ASP A 64 -9.42 -23.70 -9.49
CA ASP A 64 -9.67 -22.50 -10.28
C ASP A 64 -9.37 -21.26 -9.43
N CYS A 65 -8.63 -20.32 -10.00
CA CYS A 65 -8.20 -19.10 -9.34
C CYS A 65 -8.69 -17.89 -10.14
N LEU A 66 -9.31 -16.93 -9.45
CA LEU A 66 -9.72 -15.66 -10.02
C LEU A 66 -8.97 -14.54 -9.29
N MET A 67 -8.28 -13.69 -10.05
CA MET A 67 -7.66 -12.46 -9.54
C MET A 67 -8.49 -11.28 -10.00
N PHE A 68 -8.92 -10.45 -9.06
CA PHE A 68 -9.66 -9.23 -9.34
C PHE A 68 -8.76 -8.04 -9.00
N ASP A 69 -8.31 -7.35 -10.04
CA ASP A 69 -7.52 -6.13 -9.88
C ASP A 69 -8.47 -4.93 -9.83
N VAL A 70 -8.37 -4.16 -8.76
CA VAL A 70 -9.24 -3.00 -8.47
C VAL A 70 -8.36 -1.79 -8.28
N ASP A 71 -8.60 -0.77 -9.09
CA ASP A 71 -7.94 0.52 -8.96
C ASP A 71 -8.98 1.62 -8.72
N PHE A 72 -8.55 2.67 -8.04
CA PHE A 72 -9.36 3.85 -7.84
C PHE A 72 -9.15 4.81 -9.01
N GLU A 73 -10.25 5.27 -9.60
CA GLU A 73 -10.19 6.42 -10.51
C GLU A 73 -9.81 7.68 -9.71
N LYS A 74 -9.04 8.56 -10.35
CA LYS A 74 -8.50 9.77 -9.72
C LYS A 74 -9.52 10.91 -9.72
#